data_AF-A0A539E1S3-F1
#
_entry.id   AF-A0A539E1S3-F1
#
_cell.length_a   1.000
_cell.length_b   1.000
_cell.length_c   1.000
_cell.angle_alpha   90.00
_cell.angle_beta   90.00
_cell.angle_gamma   90.00
#
_symmetry.space_group_name_H-M   'P 1'
#
loop_
_entity.id
_entity.type
_entity.pdbx_description
1 polymer ?
#
loop_
_entity_poly.entity_id
_entity_poly.type
_entity_poly.pdbx_seq_one_letter_code
_entity_poly.pdbx_strand_id
1 'polypeptide(L)'
;MAVPGLAWGWWSSIGGEGNPVFGSSDATAGSALEWLIPLAFMAMLLPALPLFAHAEENIFRSGAEHWTVTKRTLKTLQFGLVHAIIGIPIGAALALSIGGAYFMRVYLREYAGTHSRRQATLESTAAHTAYNGVILVIVAIALVITAAGG
;
A
#
# COMPACT_ATOMS: atom_id res chain seq x y z
N MET A 1 8.51 -20.43 -9.61
CA MET A 1 9.84 -19.85 -9.88
C MET A 1 9.86 -18.44 -9.29
N ALA A 2 10.77 -18.16 -8.37
CA ALA A 2 10.97 -16.80 -7.86
C ALA A 2 11.80 -16.00 -8.88
N VAL A 3 11.36 -14.79 -9.22
CA VAL A 3 12.18 -13.88 -10.04
C VAL A 3 13.27 -13.29 -9.13
N PRO A 4 14.57 -13.43 -9.47
CA PRO A 4 15.66 -12.92 -8.65
C PRO A 4 15.48 -11.44 -8.31
N GLY A 5 15.70 -11.09 -7.04
CA GLY A 5 15.63 -9.70 -6.55
C GLY A 5 14.22 -9.18 -6.24
N LEU A 6 13.13 -9.79 -6.71
CA LEU A 6 11.77 -9.31 -6.40
C LEU A 6 11.33 -9.57 -4.96
N ALA A 7 11.89 -10.59 -4.32
CA ALA A 7 11.63 -10.90 -2.91
C ALA A 7 12.41 -9.98 -1.95
N TRP A 8 13.36 -9.18 -2.45
CA TRP A 8 14.20 -8.34 -1.62
C TRP A 8 13.50 -7.03 -1.25
N GLY A 9 13.66 -6.64 0.01
CA GLY A 9 13.44 -5.30 0.55
C GLY A 9 14.47 -5.03 1.65
N TRP A 10 14.77 -3.77 1.98
CA TRP A 10 15.82 -3.47 2.97
C TRP A 10 15.53 -4.07 4.36
N TRP A 11 14.26 -4.30 4.69
CA TRP A 11 13.83 -5.00 5.91
C TRP A 11 14.47 -6.40 6.03
N SER A 12 14.52 -7.15 4.92
CA SER A 12 15.18 -8.46 4.90
C SER A 12 16.70 -8.39 5.11
N SER A 13 17.33 -7.26 4.78
CA SER A 13 18.77 -7.08 4.97
C SER A 13 19.16 -6.87 6.43
N ILE A 14 18.20 -6.61 7.33
CA ILE A 14 18.44 -6.37 8.76
C ILE A 14 17.82 -7.45 9.67
N GLY A 15 17.52 -8.64 9.13
CA GLY A 15 16.96 -9.76 9.90
C GLY A 15 15.44 -9.74 10.05
N GLY A 16 14.75 -9.00 9.17
CA GLY A 16 13.30 -8.97 9.13
C GLY A 16 12.71 -9.96 8.13
N GLU A 17 11.58 -10.58 8.46
CA GLU A 17 10.80 -11.40 7.52
C GLU A 17 9.60 -10.60 6.99
N GLY A 18 9.26 -10.75 5.70
CA GLY A 18 8.12 -10.06 5.10
C GLY A 18 8.33 -8.55 4.96
N ASN A 19 7.62 -7.75 5.77
CA ASN A 19 7.73 -6.29 5.76
C ASN A 19 7.53 -5.71 7.18
N PRO A 20 7.97 -4.46 7.47
CA PRO A 20 7.92 -3.91 8.83
C PRO A 20 6.52 -3.78 9.46
N VAL A 21 5.44 -3.86 8.67
CA VAL A 21 4.06 -3.69 9.16
C VAL A 21 3.46 -5.01 9.65
N PHE A 22 3.68 -6.10 8.91
CA PHE A 22 3.06 -7.40 9.18
C PHE A 22 4.06 -8.53 9.44
N GLY A 23 5.35 -8.23 9.32
CA GLY A 23 6.45 -9.17 9.43
C GLY A 23 6.98 -9.30 10.84
N SER A 24 7.66 -10.42 11.09
CA SER A 24 8.43 -10.67 12.31
C SER A 24 9.89 -10.23 12.11
N SER A 25 10.64 -10.16 13.21
CA SER A 25 12.10 -10.04 13.16
C SER A 25 12.74 -11.00 14.13
N ASP A 26 13.99 -11.37 13.85
CA ASP A 26 14.79 -12.22 14.74
C ASP A 26 14.93 -11.64 16.15
N ALA A 27 14.78 -10.31 16.30
CA ALA A 27 14.92 -9.60 17.57
C ALA A 27 13.70 -9.74 18.50
N THR A 28 12.51 -10.03 17.96
CA THR A 28 11.26 -10.13 18.75
C THR A 28 10.67 -11.54 18.78
N ALA A 29 11.19 -12.45 17.94
CA ALA A 29 10.72 -13.81 17.80
C ALA A 29 10.60 -14.55 19.14
N GLY A 30 9.44 -15.16 19.39
CA GLY A 30 9.16 -15.94 20.60
C GLY A 30 8.86 -15.09 21.85
N SER A 31 8.79 -13.77 21.72
CA SER A 31 8.43 -12.85 22.82
C SER A 31 7.04 -12.23 22.61
N ALA A 32 6.46 -11.65 23.67
CA ALA A 32 5.21 -10.90 23.54
C ALA A 32 5.30 -9.69 22.59
N LEU A 33 6.50 -9.16 22.34
CA LEU A 33 6.74 -8.02 21.45
C LEU A 33 6.44 -8.36 19.98
N GLU A 34 6.57 -9.63 19.60
CA GLU A 34 6.21 -10.14 18.27
C GLU A 34 4.76 -9.79 17.90
N TRP A 35 3.86 -9.79 18.88
CA TRP A 35 2.44 -9.47 18.69
C TRP A 35 2.11 -8.03 19.06
N LEU A 36 2.69 -7.50 20.14
CA LEU A 36 2.36 -6.17 20.63
C LEU A 36 2.75 -5.06 19.64
N ILE A 37 3.89 -5.19 18.95
CA ILE A 37 4.36 -4.15 18.01
C ILE A 37 3.44 -4.05 16.79
N PRO A 38 3.13 -5.13 16.05
CA PRO A 38 2.19 -5.05 14.92
C PRO A 38 0.80 -4.59 15.36
N LEU A 39 0.30 -5.05 16.51
CA LEU A 39 -1.01 -4.62 17.02
C LEU A 39 -1.06 -3.12 17.34
N ALA A 40 -0.02 -2.60 18.01
CA ALA A 40 0.07 -1.17 18.31
C ALA A 40 0.15 -0.35 17.01
N PHE A 41 0.96 -0.79 16.05
CA PHE A 41 1.05 -0.14 14.74
C PHE A 41 -0.29 -0.15 14.01
N MET A 42 -0.99 -1.29 13.98
CA MET A 42 -2.31 -1.41 13.35
C MET A 42 -3.38 -0.55 14.03
N ALA A 43 -3.37 -0.46 15.36
CA ALA A 43 -4.28 0.40 16.11
C ALA A 43 -4.10 1.89 15.75
N MET A 44 -2.87 2.30 15.42
CA MET A 44 -2.58 3.66 14.95
C MET A 44 -2.87 3.84 13.45
N LEU A 45 -2.53 2.85 12.62
CA LEU A 45 -2.64 2.92 11.17
C LEU A 45 -4.12 2.97 10.74
N LEU A 46 -4.96 2.08 11.27
CA LEU A 46 -6.36 1.94 10.85
C LEU A 46 -7.14 3.27 10.83
N PRO A 47 -7.19 4.07 11.91
CA PRO A 47 -7.89 5.35 11.89
C PRO A 47 -7.21 6.40 11.00
N ALA A 48 -5.90 6.27 10.76
CA ALA A 48 -5.13 7.18 9.92
C ALA A 48 -5.18 6.84 8.42
N LEU A 49 -5.65 5.65 8.04
CA LEU A 49 -5.69 5.20 6.64
C LEU A 49 -6.34 6.18 5.67
N PRO A 50 -7.52 6.79 5.96
CA PRO A 50 -8.12 7.75 5.04
C PRO A 50 -7.26 9.01 4.86
N LEU A 51 -6.54 9.42 5.90
CA LEU A 51 -5.66 10.58 5.86
C LEU A 51 -4.42 10.28 5.01
N PHE A 52 -3.81 9.10 5.18
CA PHE A 52 -2.69 8.66 4.36
C PHE A 52 -3.09 8.48 2.89
N ALA A 53 -4.22 7.81 2.63
CA ALA A 53 -4.75 7.67 1.27
C ALA A 53 -4.98 9.04 0.62
N HIS A 54 -5.58 10.00 1.34
CA HIS A 54 -5.77 11.34 0.82
C HIS A 54 -4.46 12.05 0.50
N ALA A 55 -3.45 11.94 1.37
CA ALA A 55 -2.14 12.53 1.13
C ALA A 55 -1.47 11.93 -0.13
N GLU A 56 -1.50 10.61 -0.26
CA GLU A 56 -0.95 9.91 -1.42
C GLU A 56 -1.67 10.27 -2.72
N GLU A 57 -3.01 10.29 -2.72
CA GLU A 57 -3.78 10.67 -3.89
C GLU A 57 -3.49 12.11 -4.34
N ASN A 58 -3.31 13.04 -3.38
CA ASN A 58 -2.87 14.40 -3.72
C ASN A 58 -1.47 14.42 -4.37
N ILE A 59 -0.52 13.64 -3.87
CA ILE A 59 0.86 13.59 -4.39
C ILE A 59 0.91 12.95 -5.79
N PHE A 60 0.16 11.87 -5.98
CA PHE A 60 0.30 11.01 -7.17
C PHE A 60 -0.74 11.27 -8.26
N ARG A 61 -1.84 11.99 -7.99
CA ARG A 61 -2.94 12.21 -8.95
C ARG A 61 -3.26 13.67 -9.26
N SER A 62 -2.98 14.60 -8.36
CA SER A 62 -3.36 16.00 -8.59
C SER A 62 -2.77 16.54 -9.90
N GLY A 63 -3.64 16.99 -10.80
CA GLY A 63 -3.26 17.49 -12.13
C GLY A 63 -3.12 16.43 -13.22
N ALA A 64 -3.43 15.16 -12.93
CA ALA A 64 -3.29 14.06 -13.88
C ALA A 64 -4.12 14.21 -15.15
N GLU A 65 -5.22 14.96 -15.11
CA GLU A 65 -6.07 15.26 -16.26
C GLU A 65 -5.29 15.95 -17.41
N HIS A 66 -4.21 16.68 -17.10
CA HIS A 66 -3.37 17.36 -18.09
C HIS A 66 -2.09 16.59 -18.43
N TRP A 67 -1.86 15.43 -17.83
CA TRP A 67 -0.65 14.65 -18.06
C TRP A 67 -0.76 13.79 -19.31
N THR A 68 0.37 13.59 -19.98
CA THR A 68 0.50 12.57 -21.02
C THR A 68 0.34 11.17 -20.43
N VAL A 69 0.00 10.20 -21.27
CA VAL A 69 -0.11 8.79 -20.89
C VAL A 69 1.20 8.31 -20.24
N THR A 70 2.36 8.66 -20.83
CA THR A 70 3.68 8.30 -20.28
C THR A 70 3.87 8.81 -18.85
N LYS A 71 3.53 10.08 -18.57
CA LYS A 71 3.66 10.64 -17.23
C LYS A 71 2.72 9.95 -16.23
N ARG A 72 1.50 9.60 -16.64
CA ARG A 72 0.57 8.82 -15.80
C ARG A 72 1.13 7.44 -15.49
N THR A 73 1.65 6.73 -16.48
CA THR A 73 2.30 5.42 -16.28
C THR A 73 3.47 5.50 -15.32
N LEU A 74 4.38 6.48 -15.50
CA LEU A 74 5.51 6.66 -14.59
C LEU A 74 5.06 6.99 -13.16
N LYS A 75 4.03 7.82 -12.98
CA LYS A 75 3.48 8.14 -11.67
C LYS A 75 2.81 6.95 -10.99
N THR A 76 2.19 6.07 -11.77
CA THR A 76 1.63 4.81 -11.29
C THR A 76 2.71 3.83 -10.83
N LEU A 77 3.81 3.72 -11.59
CA LEU A 77 4.97 2.91 -11.17
C LEU A 77 5.65 3.51 -9.93
N GLN A 78 5.81 4.84 -9.88
CA GLN A 78 6.39 5.55 -8.74
C GLN A 78 5.54 5.33 -7.46
N PHE A 79 4.20 5.36 -7.60
CA PHE A 79 3.28 5.08 -6.50
C PHE A 79 3.55 3.70 -5.87
N GLY A 80 3.71 2.65 -6.68
CA GLY A 80 4.04 1.33 -6.15
C GLY A 80 5.45 1.30 -5.55
N LEU A 81 6.44 1.76 -6.31
CA LEU A 81 7.86 1.66 -5.93
C LEU A 81 8.25 2.46 -4.69
N VAL A 82 7.53 3.53 -4.32
CA VAL A 82 7.81 4.30 -3.09
C VAL A 82 7.67 3.42 -1.85
N HIS A 83 6.85 2.37 -1.90
CA HIS A 83 6.66 1.44 -0.79
C HIS A 83 7.92 0.60 -0.50
N ALA A 84 8.83 0.47 -1.45
CA ALA A 84 10.13 -0.16 -1.18
C ALA A 84 10.95 0.63 -0.14
N ILE A 85 10.71 1.96 -0.01
CA ILE A 85 11.36 2.81 0.99
C ILE A 85 10.93 2.42 2.41
N ILE A 86 9.70 1.93 2.60
CA ILE A 86 9.20 1.46 3.91
C ILE A 86 9.43 -0.05 4.11
N GLY A 87 10.25 -0.68 3.27
CA GLY A 87 10.68 -2.06 3.45
C GLY A 87 9.78 -3.10 2.78
N ILE A 88 8.79 -2.70 1.98
CA ILE A 88 8.02 -3.63 1.14
C ILE A 88 8.94 -4.24 0.07
N PRO A 89 8.91 -5.56 -0.17
CA PRO A 89 9.69 -6.18 -1.24
C PRO A 89 9.42 -5.59 -2.62
N ILE A 90 10.44 -5.50 -3.48
CA ILE A 90 10.32 -4.86 -4.81
C ILE A 90 9.18 -5.45 -5.63
N GLY A 91 8.98 -6.77 -5.61
CA GLY A 91 7.89 -7.43 -6.33
C GLY A 91 6.51 -7.00 -5.83
N ALA A 92 6.34 -6.88 -4.51
CA ALA A 92 5.11 -6.38 -3.92
C ALA A 92 4.92 -4.88 -4.22
N ALA A 93 5.98 -4.07 -4.19
CA ALA A 93 5.94 -2.66 -4.57
C ALA A 93 5.54 -2.48 -6.05
N LEU A 94 6.04 -3.33 -6.95
CA LEU A 94 5.58 -3.37 -8.34
C LEU A 94 4.10 -3.76 -8.45
N ALA A 95 3.64 -4.76 -7.70
CA ALA A 95 2.23 -5.15 -7.67
C ALA A 95 1.32 -4.02 -7.16
N LEU A 96 1.76 -3.22 -6.18
CA LEU A 96 1.04 -2.03 -5.71
C LEU A 96 0.83 -0.97 -6.80
N SER A 97 1.64 -0.98 -7.86
CA SER A 97 1.41 -0.12 -9.04
C SER A 97 0.09 -0.44 -9.73
N ILE A 98 -0.43 -1.67 -9.62
CA ILE A 98 -1.75 -2.04 -10.17
C ILE A 98 -2.86 -1.28 -9.44
N GLY A 99 -2.80 -1.21 -8.10
CA GLY A 99 -3.68 -0.37 -7.30
C GLY A 99 -3.59 1.09 -7.71
N GLY A 100 -2.35 1.59 -7.88
CA GLY A 100 -2.11 2.93 -8.40
C GLY A 100 -2.76 3.20 -9.76
N ALA A 101 -2.74 2.22 -10.67
CA ALA A 101 -3.39 2.33 -11.98
C ALA A 101 -4.91 2.43 -11.84
N TYR A 102 -5.50 1.63 -10.95
CA TYR A 102 -6.92 1.68 -10.64
C TYR A 102 -7.32 3.03 -10.04
N PHE A 103 -6.58 3.56 -9.05
CA PHE A 103 -6.89 4.87 -8.46
C PHE A 103 -6.74 6.03 -9.47
N MET A 104 -5.73 5.96 -10.35
CA MET A 104 -5.59 6.90 -11.47
C MET A 104 -6.81 6.88 -12.40
N ARG A 105 -7.34 5.68 -12.71
CA ARG A 105 -8.56 5.56 -13.52
C ARG A 105 -9.78 6.16 -12.80
N VAL A 106 -9.93 5.92 -11.50
CA VAL A 106 -11.02 6.47 -10.69
C VAL A 106 -10.97 8.00 -10.68
N TYR A 107 -9.80 8.58 -10.40
CA TYR A 107 -9.59 10.04 -10.44
C TYR A 107 -9.99 10.64 -11.80
N LEU A 108 -9.48 10.07 -12.90
CA LEU A 108 -9.73 10.61 -14.24
C LEU A 108 -11.20 10.49 -14.66
N ARG A 109 -11.86 9.38 -14.28
CA ARG A 109 -13.30 9.18 -14.53
C ARG A 109 -14.11 10.25 -13.81
N GLU A 110 -13.82 10.50 -12.54
CA GLU A 110 -14.55 11.47 -11.73
C GLU A 110 -14.32 12.90 -12.22
N TYR A 111 -13.08 13.23 -12.59
CA TYR A 111 -12.77 14.53 -13.19
C TYR A 111 -13.49 14.74 -14.53
N ALA A 112 -13.61 13.70 -15.36
CA ALA A 112 -14.32 13.82 -16.64
C ALA A 112 -15.82 14.13 -16.47
N GLY A 113 -16.45 13.71 -15.37
CA GLY A 113 -17.86 14.00 -15.09
C GLY A 113 -18.08 15.31 -14.35
N THR A 114 -17.17 15.68 -13.44
CA THR A 114 -17.37 16.82 -12.52
C THR A 114 -16.53 18.05 -12.85
N HIS A 115 -15.46 17.89 -13.63
CA HIS A 115 -14.40 18.87 -13.85
C HIS A 115 -13.79 19.43 -12.56
N SER A 116 -13.95 18.74 -11.43
CA SER A 116 -13.49 19.18 -10.11
C SER A 116 -12.36 18.29 -9.63
N ARG A 117 -11.15 18.86 -9.52
CA ARG A 117 -9.99 18.17 -8.94
C ARG A 117 -10.26 17.70 -7.51
N ARG A 118 -10.95 18.53 -6.72
CA ARG A 118 -11.28 18.19 -5.33
C ARG A 118 -12.18 16.95 -5.26
N GLN A 119 -13.23 16.88 -6.08
CA GLN A 119 -14.11 15.71 -6.11
C GLN A 119 -13.36 14.47 -6.60
N ALA A 120 -12.57 14.61 -7.68
CA ALA A 120 -11.77 13.52 -8.21
C ALA A 120 -10.76 12.94 -7.21
N THR A 121 -10.06 13.80 -6.46
CA THR A 121 -9.15 13.36 -5.40
C THR A 121 -9.90 12.68 -4.25
N LEU A 122 -11.06 13.21 -3.84
CA LEU A 122 -11.85 12.58 -2.76
C LEU A 122 -12.39 11.22 -3.18
N GLU A 123 -12.84 11.07 -4.41
CA GLU A 123 -13.33 9.79 -4.95
C GLU A 123 -12.19 8.76 -5.05
N SER A 124 -11.02 9.16 -5.57
CA SER A 124 -9.86 8.26 -5.59
C SER A 124 -9.35 7.93 -4.18
N THR A 125 -9.45 8.87 -3.23
CA THR A 125 -9.15 8.64 -1.81
C THR A 125 -10.09 7.62 -1.20
N ALA A 126 -11.39 7.71 -1.47
CA ALA A 126 -12.38 6.75 -0.98
C ALA A 126 -12.11 5.36 -1.55
N ALA A 127 -11.86 5.25 -2.86
CA ALA A 127 -11.51 4.00 -3.51
C ALA A 127 -10.21 3.39 -2.96
N HIS A 128 -9.18 4.22 -2.73
CA HIS A 128 -7.92 3.79 -2.15
C HIS A 128 -8.08 3.33 -0.69
N THR A 129 -8.81 4.08 0.12
CA THR A 129 -9.13 3.68 1.51
C THR A 129 -9.87 2.35 1.56
N ALA A 130 -10.89 2.18 0.71
CA ALA A 130 -11.65 0.93 0.63
C ALA A 130 -10.78 -0.24 0.16
N TYR A 131 -9.93 -0.02 -0.85
CA TYR A 131 -8.98 -1.02 -1.34
C TYR A 131 -8.02 -1.48 -0.24
N ASN A 132 -7.45 -0.55 0.52
CA ASN A 132 -6.57 -0.87 1.65
C ASN A 132 -7.34 -1.59 2.75
N GLY A 133 -8.57 -1.17 3.06
CA GLY A 133 -9.43 -1.86 4.03
C GLY A 133 -9.70 -3.32 3.65
N VAL A 134 -10.00 -3.59 2.37
CA VAL A 134 -10.18 -4.96 1.87
C VAL A 134 -8.91 -5.78 2.02
N ILE A 135 -7.74 -5.24 1.67
CA ILE A 135 -6.46 -5.94 1.87
C ILE A 135 -6.23 -6.27 3.34
N LEU A 136 -6.49 -5.33 4.24
CA LEU A 136 -6.31 -5.56 5.68
C LEU A 136 -7.22 -6.66 6.21
N VAL A 137 -8.47 -6.73 5.75
CA VAL A 137 -9.39 -7.81 6.10
C VAL A 137 -8.87 -9.15 5.58
N ILE A 138 -8.41 -9.22 4.32
CA ILE A 138 -7.84 -10.45 3.74
C ILE A 138 -6.61 -10.91 4.52
N VAL A 139 -5.70 -9.99 4.83
CA VAL A 139 -4.49 -10.28 5.63
C VAL A 139 -4.87 -10.77 7.02
N ALA A 140 -5.82 -10.11 7.69
CA ALA A 140 -6.29 -10.54 9.01
C ALA A 140 -6.88 -11.96 8.98
N ILE A 141 -7.71 -12.28 7.98
CA ILE A 141 -8.26 -13.63 7.80
C ILE A 141 -7.14 -14.64 7.56
N ALA A 142 -6.18 -14.33 6.69
CA ALA A 142 -5.06 -15.21 6.40
C ALA A 142 -4.21 -15.50 7.65
N LEU A 143 -3.95 -14.48 8.48
CA LEU A 143 -3.25 -14.63 9.76
C LEU A 143 -4.03 -15.53 10.73
N VAL A 144 -5.35 -15.34 10.87
CA VAL A 144 -6.19 -16.20 11.73
C VAL A 144 -6.18 -17.65 11.25
N ILE A 145 -6.32 -17.90 9.94
CA ILE A 145 -6.27 -19.25 9.37
C ILE A 145 -4.92 -19.91 9.66
N THR A 146 -3.82 -19.17 9.46
CA THR A 146 -2.46 -19.68 9.69
C THR A 146 -2.23 -20.00 11.18
N ALA A 147 -2.71 -19.15 12.08
CA ALA A 147 -2.62 -19.37 13.52
C ALA A 147 -3.51 -20.53 14.01
N ALA A 148 -4.66 -20.78 13.38
CA ALA A 148 -5.59 -21.86 13.76
C ALA A 148 -5.23 -23.22 13.14
N GLY A 149 -4.45 -23.24 12.06
CA GLY A 149 -3.99 -24.46 11.39
C GLY A 149 -2.60 -24.93 11.80
N GLY A 150 -1.94 -24.21 12.72
CA GLY A 150 -0.63 -24.55 13.30
C GLY A 150 -0.73 -25.35 14.59
#